data_AF-X0Z7V6-F1
#
_entry.id   AF-X0Z7V6-F1
#
_cell.length_a   1.000
_cell.length_b   1.000
_cell.length_c   1.000
_cell.angle_alpha   90.00
_cell.angle_beta   90.00
_cell.angle_gamma   90.00
#
_symmetry.space_group_name_H-M   'P 1'
#
loop_
_entity.id
_entity.type
_entity.pdbx_description
1 polymer ?
#
loop_
_entity_poly.entity_id
_entity_poly.type
_entity_poly.pdbx_seq_one_letter_code
_entity_poly.pdbx_strand_id
1 'polypeptide(L)'
;PISLERQTPITFLPWQERSAVADALLPARNHGLILSGTAAGDWFTWAVGAFNNWIDSDHSFSDTSSQLTGRVTWVPLVSDDESNLLHFGLGLRHSNVKQTIRGRVTPEFNHAPLYVDTGELPADDAITYSLEAYWRKGPYLVGFEYLGTDVDSSASGDPFFYGYHISGSWAVTGEMRGYRKRSGIFDPLPVAKPVNRGGWGTLETAFRYSRLDLTDGTVDGGEMDIYSLGLNWWLTRWA
;
A
#
# COMPACT_ATOMS: atom_id res chain seq x y z
N PRO A 1 2.44 8.03 3.25
CA PRO A 1 2.05 7.12 4.34
C PRO A 1 0.51 6.91 4.36
N ILE A 2 -0.08 6.49 3.23
CA ILE A 2 -1.55 6.54 3.04
C ILE A 2 -2.18 5.21 2.57
N SER A 3 -1.45 4.10 2.61
CA SER A 3 -1.89 2.77 2.17
C SER A 3 -1.46 1.72 3.20
N LEU A 4 -2.29 0.71 3.47
CA LEU A 4 -1.98 -0.36 4.43
C LEU A 4 -0.84 -1.24 3.90
N GLU A 5 -0.88 -1.65 2.63
CA GLU A 5 0.15 -2.44 1.96
C GLU A 5 1.49 -1.71 1.97
N ARG A 6 1.49 -0.38 1.76
CA ARG A 6 2.72 0.43 1.84
C ARG A 6 3.26 0.58 3.27
N GLN A 7 2.39 0.67 4.26
CA GLN A 7 2.78 0.71 5.68
C GLN A 7 3.25 -0.65 6.19
N THR A 8 2.78 -1.72 5.58
CA THR A 8 3.18 -3.08 5.93
C THR A 8 4.60 -3.34 5.39
N PRO A 9 5.53 -3.81 6.25
CA PRO A 9 6.83 -4.30 5.79
C PRO A 9 6.63 -5.36 4.71
N ILE A 10 7.38 -5.27 3.60
CA ILE A 10 7.20 -6.18 2.47
C ILE A 10 7.40 -7.65 2.87
N THR A 11 8.27 -7.91 3.84
CA THR A 11 8.54 -9.25 4.40
C THR A 11 7.37 -9.82 5.20
N PHE A 12 6.35 -9.02 5.53
CA PHE A 12 5.13 -9.47 6.22
C PHE A 12 3.99 -9.76 5.25
N LEU A 13 4.12 -9.32 4.00
CA LEU A 13 3.16 -9.58 2.95
C LEU A 13 3.33 -11.01 2.42
N PRO A 14 2.23 -11.68 2.04
CA PRO A 14 2.30 -13.01 1.45
C PRO A 14 2.66 -13.00 -0.05
N TRP A 15 2.84 -11.82 -0.65
CA TRP A 15 3.28 -11.65 -2.03
C TRP A 15 4.76 -11.25 -2.08
N GLN A 16 5.44 -11.64 -3.17
CA GLN A 16 6.86 -11.32 -3.36
C GLN A 16 7.09 -9.83 -3.64
N GLU A 17 6.10 -9.18 -4.26
CA GLU A 17 6.10 -7.75 -4.57
C GLU A 17 4.87 -7.06 -3.98
N ARG A 18 4.95 -5.73 -3.82
CA ARG A 18 3.76 -4.92 -3.57
C ARG A 18 2.89 -4.84 -4.82
N SER A 19 1.68 -4.32 -4.67
CA SER A 19 0.76 -4.15 -5.78
C SER A 19 1.32 -3.14 -6.79
N ALA A 20 1.08 -3.40 -8.08
CA ALA A 20 1.51 -2.50 -9.15
C ALA A 20 0.99 -1.06 -8.95
N VAL A 21 -0.26 -0.94 -8.46
CA VAL A 21 -0.87 0.37 -8.15
C VAL A 21 -0.13 1.11 -7.03
N ALA A 22 0.27 0.42 -5.96
CA ALA A 22 1.03 1.05 -4.88
C ALA A 22 2.42 1.49 -5.34
N ASP A 23 3.06 0.75 -6.23
CA ASP A 23 4.36 1.10 -6.81
C ASP A 23 4.29 2.25 -7.82
N ALA A 24 3.26 2.29 -8.67
CA ALA A 24 3.08 3.37 -9.62
C ALA A 24 2.62 4.69 -8.97
N LEU A 25 1.63 4.63 -8.07
CA LEU A 25 0.95 5.83 -7.56
C LEU A 25 1.42 6.28 -6.19
N LEU A 26 2.19 5.49 -5.44
CA LEU A 26 2.74 5.90 -4.15
C LEU A 26 4.27 5.79 -4.14
N PRO A 27 4.99 6.69 -4.84
CA PRO A 27 6.45 6.72 -4.77
C PRO A 27 6.92 6.88 -3.33
N ALA A 28 7.97 6.15 -2.99
CA ALA A 28 8.52 6.04 -1.65
C ALA A 28 9.78 6.90 -1.48
N ARG A 29 10.27 6.98 -0.24
CA ARG A 29 11.44 7.75 0.22
C ARG A 29 11.21 9.24 0.20
N ASN A 30 10.73 9.73 1.34
CA ASN A 30 10.60 11.15 1.56
C ASN A 30 11.25 11.58 2.88
N HIS A 31 11.80 12.80 2.91
CA HIS A 31 12.21 13.47 4.14
C HIS A 31 11.05 14.29 4.69
N GLY A 32 10.74 14.13 5.98
CA GLY A 32 9.61 14.82 6.57
C GLY A 32 9.33 14.46 8.02
N LEU A 33 8.23 15.00 8.52
CA LEU A 33 7.73 14.77 9.87
C LEU A 33 6.34 14.16 9.80
N ILE A 34 6.07 13.23 10.70
CA ILE A 34 4.76 12.59 10.86
C ILE A 34 4.32 12.76 12.31
N LEU A 35 3.08 13.22 12.48
CA LEU A 35 2.36 13.15 13.74
C LEU A 35 1.26 12.11 13.59
N SER A 36 1.15 11.21 14.58
CA SER A 36 0.16 10.13 14.55
C SER A 36 -0.34 9.79 15.94
N GLY A 37 -1.55 9.25 16.03
CA GLY A 37 -2.13 8.81 17.29
C GLY A 37 -3.25 7.79 17.11
N THR A 38 -3.76 7.34 18.24
CA THR A 38 -4.89 6.41 18.33
C THR A 38 -6.03 7.03 19.14
N ALA A 39 -7.25 6.53 18.91
CA ALA A 39 -8.45 6.88 19.66
C ALA A 39 -9.41 5.66 19.72
N ALA A 40 -10.53 5.81 20.43
CA ALA A 40 -11.59 4.79 20.52
C ALA A 40 -11.07 3.40 20.94
N GLY A 41 -10.31 3.33 22.04
CA GLY A 41 -9.73 2.06 22.52
C GLY A 41 -8.70 1.47 21.54
N ASP A 42 -7.96 2.34 20.85
CA ASP A 42 -6.98 2.03 19.81
C ASP A 42 -7.53 1.42 18.50
N TRP A 43 -8.86 1.39 18.33
CA TRP A 43 -9.50 0.92 17.10
C TRP A 43 -9.67 1.99 16.03
N PHE A 44 -9.34 3.24 16.37
CA PHE A 44 -9.21 4.34 15.42
C PHE A 44 -7.77 4.83 15.43
N THR A 45 -7.18 5.03 14.26
CA THR A 45 -5.85 5.62 14.12
C THR A 45 -5.88 6.78 13.14
N TRP A 46 -5.00 7.75 13.36
CA TRP A 46 -4.80 8.86 12.45
C TRP A 46 -3.31 9.18 12.33
N ALA A 47 -2.92 9.66 11.16
CA ALA A 47 -1.59 10.17 10.89
C ALA A 47 -1.68 11.34 9.92
N VAL A 48 -0.90 12.38 10.18
CA VAL A 48 -0.69 13.52 9.29
C VAL A 48 0.82 13.69 9.12
N GLY A 49 1.27 13.92 7.90
CA GLY A 49 2.69 14.10 7.62
C GLY A 49 2.94 15.13 6.54
N ALA A 50 4.02 15.89 6.71
CA ALA A 50 4.52 16.86 5.74
C ALA A 50 5.93 16.46 5.29
N PHE A 51 6.15 16.48 3.98
CA PHE A 51 7.36 15.96 3.35
C PHE A 51 7.91 16.91 2.28
N ASN A 52 9.23 16.92 2.12
CA ASN A 52 9.95 17.63 1.06
C ASN A 52 11.35 17.00 0.91
N ASN A 53 11.74 16.64 -0.30
CA ASN A 53 12.95 15.86 -0.57
C ASN A 53 14.17 16.70 -0.94
N TRP A 54 14.20 17.98 -0.57
CA TRP A 54 15.24 18.92 -0.99
C TRP A 54 16.67 18.46 -0.67
N ILE A 55 16.86 17.68 0.41
CA ILE A 55 18.15 17.12 0.83
C ILE A 55 18.73 16.17 -0.23
N ASP A 56 17.87 15.44 -0.93
CA ASP A 56 18.25 14.50 -1.98
C ASP A 56 18.09 15.12 -3.39
N SER A 57 17.83 16.43 -3.46
CA SER A 57 17.62 17.16 -4.70
C SER A 57 18.75 18.16 -4.96
N ASP A 58 18.94 18.53 -6.22
CA ASP A 58 19.83 19.63 -6.62
C ASP A 58 19.15 21.01 -6.49
N HIS A 59 18.02 21.09 -5.78
CA HIS A 59 17.17 22.27 -5.66
C HIS A 59 17.09 22.79 -4.22
N SER A 60 16.70 24.06 -4.08
CA SER A 60 16.40 24.64 -2.76
C SER A 60 15.13 24.03 -2.16
N PHE A 61 14.92 24.19 -0.85
CA PHE A 61 13.66 23.77 -0.19
C PHE A 61 12.42 24.35 -0.87
N SER A 62 12.48 25.63 -1.26
CA SER A 62 11.37 26.32 -1.93
C SER A 62 11.19 25.94 -3.39
N ASP A 63 12.17 25.29 -4.02
CA ASP A 63 12.07 24.85 -5.42
C ASP A 63 11.82 23.34 -5.53
N THR A 64 11.77 22.63 -4.40
CA THR A 64 11.45 21.19 -4.35
C THR A 64 9.98 20.96 -4.08
N SER A 65 9.41 19.95 -4.74
CA SER A 65 8.03 19.49 -4.51
C SER A 65 7.80 19.16 -3.04
N SER A 66 6.65 19.57 -2.52
CA SER A 66 6.25 19.30 -1.13
C SER A 66 4.97 18.47 -1.10
N GLN A 67 4.83 17.64 -0.07
CA GLN A 67 3.67 16.76 0.08
C GLN A 67 3.06 16.91 1.46
N LEU A 68 1.74 17.05 1.51
CA LEU A 68 0.94 16.93 2.73
C LEU A 68 0.12 15.65 2.63
N THR A 69 0.19 14.82 3.67
CA THR A 69 -0.47 13.52 3.72
C THR A 69 -1.31 13.41 4.96
N GLY A 70 -2.46 12.75 4.82
CA GLY A 70 -3.33 12.34 5.92
C GLY A 70 -3.77 10.91 5.72
N ARG A 71 -3.86 10.13 6.79
CA ARG A 71 -4.45 8.79 6.81
C ARG A 71 -5.25 8.63 8.08
N VAL A 72 -6.46 8.08 7.95
CA VAL A 72 -7.25 7.60 9.07
C VAL A 72 -7.59 6.14 8.85
N THR A 73 -7.66 5.37 9.92
CA THR A 73 -8.15 3.99 9.87
C THR A 73 -9.10 3.72 11.02
N TRP A 74 -10.02 2.80 10.81
CA TRP A 74 -11.07 2.46 11.75
C TRP A 74 -11.42 0.99 11.68
N VAL A 75 -11.61 0.37 12.85
CA VAL A 75 -12.12 -0.99 12.99
C VAL A 75 -13.50 -0.94 13.64
N PRO A 76 -14.61 -0.83 12.87
CA PRO A 76 -15.96 -0.78 13.40
C PRO A 76 -16.43 -2.05 14.08
N LEU A 77 -15.98 -3.19 13.56
CA LEU A 77 -16.47 -4.51 13.95
C LEU A 77 -15.27 -5.34 14.37
N VAL A 78 -15.30 -5.78 15.62
CA VAL A 78 -14.33 -6.71 16.20
C VAL A 78 -15.07 -7.65 17.15
N SER A 79 -14.75 -8.94 17.09
CA SER A 79 -15.26 -9.93 18.05
C SER A 79 -14.54 -9.81 19.39
N ASP A 80 -15.17 -10.27 20.47
CA ASP A 80 -14.60 -10.19 21.83
C ASP A 80 -13.24 -10.90 21.97
N ASP A 81 -13.03 -11.98 21.23
CA ASP A 81 -11.77 -12.73 21.16
C ASP A 81 -10.76 -12.13 20.17
N GLU A 82 -11.09 -10.98 19.57
CA GLU A 82 -10.37 -10.33 18.49
C GLU A 82 -9.97 -11.30 17.37
N SER A 83 -10.77 -12.33 17.07
CA SER A 83 -10.50 -13.26 15.96
C SER A 83 -11.12 -12.84 14.63
N ASN A 84 -12.19 -12.04 14.69
CA ASN A 84 -12.89 -11.51 13.53
C ASN A 84 -12.89 -9.99 13.59
N LEU A 85 -12.39 -9.31 12.56
CA LEU A 85 -12.46 -7.86 12.48
C LEU A 85 -12.61 -7.35 11.04
N LEU A 86 -13.18 -6.15 10.95
CA LEU A 86 -13.31 -5.39 9.71
C LEU A 86 -12.58 -4.06 9.88
N HIS A 87 -11.61 -3.80 9.00
CA HIS A 87 -10.79 -2.60 8.97
C HIS A 87 -11.15 -1.77 7.75
N PHE A 88 -11.21 -0.46 7.93
CA PHE A 88 -11.32 0.52 6.87
C PHE A 88 -10.23 1.58 7.01
N GLY A 89 -9.79 2.12 5.87
CA GLY A 89 -8.83 3.20 5.82
C GLY A 89 -9.17 4.20 4.73
N LEU A 90 -8.87 5.47 5.00
CA LEU A 90 -8.93 6.56 4.05
C LEU A 90 -7.62 7.32 4.11
N GLY A 91 -7.03 7.56 2.95
CA GLY A 91 -5.78 8.29 2.80
C GLY A 91 -5.90 9.39 1.76
N LEU A 92 -5.21 10.49 2.01
CA LEU A 92 -5.10 11.64 1.10
C LEU A 92 -3.65 12.10 1.06
N ARG A 93 -3.16 12.43 -0.13
CA ARG A 93 -1.89 13.12 -0.33
C ARG A 93 -2.08 14.23 -1.34
N HIS A 94 -1.81 15.45 -0.92
CA HIS A 94 -1.64 16.59 -1.80
C HIS A 94 -0.14 16.78 -2.08
N SER A 95 0.22 16.99 -3.33
CA SER A 95 1.59 17.29 -3.75
C SER A 95 1.59 18.59 -4.53
N ASN A 96 2.35 19.58 -4.07
CA ASN A 96 2.68 20.77 -4.87
C ASN A 96 3.85 20.39 -5.77
N VAL A 97 3.59 20.29 -7.06
CA VAL A 97 4.50 19.68 -8.03
C VAL A 97 5.38 20.78 -8.63
N LYS A 98 6.69 20.67 -8.42
CA LYS A 98 7.71 21.58 -8.99
C LYS A 98 8.67 20.89 -9.95
N GLN A 99 8.64 19.57 -9.94
CA GLN A 99 9.38 18.68 -10.84
C GLN A 99 8.37 17.77 -11.52
N THR A 100 8.67 17.27 -12.71
CA THR A 100 7.78 16.34 -13.41
C THR A 100 7.45 15.12 -12.54
N ILE A 101 6.22 14.64 -12.66
CA ILE A 101 5.78 13.37 -12.04
C ILE A 101 5.78 12.27 -13.09
N ARG A 102 5.87 11.02 -12.64
CA ARG A 102 5.85 9.86 -13.53
C ARG A 102 5.29 8.65 -12.81
N GLY A 103 4.22 8.10 -13.36
CA GLY A 103 3.70 6.79 -12.98
C GLY A 103 4.33 5.73 -13.88
N ARG A 104 5.12 4.83 -13.32
CA ARG A 104 5.69 3.71 -14.07
C ARG A 104 5.88 2.51 -13.17
N VAL A 105 5.60 1.32 -13.69
CA VAL A 105 5.78 0.11 -12.90
C VAL A 105 5.96 -1.12 -13.80
N THR A 106 6.76 -2.06 -13.32
CA THR A 106 6.81 -3.41 -13.89
C THR A 106 5.60 -4.22 -13.41
N PRO A 107 5.25 -5.33 -14.06
CA PRO A 107 4.42 -6.35 -13.43
C PRO A 107 5.02 -6.75 -12.07
N GLU A 108 4.18 -7.28 -11.17
CA GLU A 108 4.48 -7.65 -9.77
C GLU A 108 5.44 -8.86 -9.65
N PHE A 109 6.54 -8.79 -10.37
CA PHE A 109 7.60 -9.77 -10.51
C PHE A 109 8.90 -9.04 -10.84
N ASN A 110 9.89 -9.11 -9.94
CA ASN A 110 11.16 -8.38 -10.04
C ASN A 110 11.94 -8.53 -11.37
N HIS A 111 11.71 -9.61 -12.12
CA HIS A 111 12.39 -9.83 -13.41
C HIS A 111 11.57 -9.44 -14.63
N ALA A 112 10.39 -8.86 -14.45
CA ALA A 112 9.57 -8.39 -15.55
C ALA A 112 10.11 -7.08 -16.15
N PRO A 113 9.98 -6.87 -17.47
CA PRO A 113 10.28 -5.58 -18.08
C PRO A 113 9.27 -4.51 -17.64
N LEU A 114 9.63 -3.24 -17.83
CA LEU A 114 8.69 -2.13 -17.68
C LEU A 114 7.50 -2.34 -18.62
N TYR A 115 6.28 -2.19 -18.10
CA TYR A 115 5.06 -2.51 -18.84
C TYR A 115 4.11 -1.32 -18.99
N VAL A 116 3.94 -0.53 -17.92
CA VAL A 116 3.22 0.76 -17.98
C VAL A 116 4.13 1.90 -17.56
N ASP A 117 4.01 3.03 -18.24
CA ASP A 117 4.83 4.22 -18.06
C ASP A 117 4.17 5.45 -18.68
N THR A 118 3.78 6.42 -17.85
CA THR A 118 3.22 7.70 -18.30
C THR A 118 4.23 8.57 -19.02
N GLY A 119 5.53 8.30 -18.88
CA GLY A 119 6.59 9.26 -19.16
C GLY A 119 6.62 10.39 -18.12
N GLU A 120 7.49 11.38 -18.36
CA GLU A 120 7.59 12.58 -17.51
C GLU A 120 6.41 13.52 -17.79
N LEU A 121 5.62 13.80 -16.76
CA LEU A 121 4.44 14.64 -16.83
C LEU A 121 4.69 15.96 -16.09
N PRO A 122 4.72 17.10 -16.78
CA PRO A 122 4.64 18.42 -16.15
C PRO A 122 3.28 18.56 -15.47
N ALA A 123 3.27 18.96 -14.21
CA ALA A 123 2.06 19.21 -13.45
C ALA A 123 2.33 20.32 -12.43
N ASP A 124 1.27 21.04 -12.04
CA ASP A 124 1.33 22.09 -11.02
C ASP A 124 1.00 21.52 -9.64
N ASP A 125 0.00 20.63 -9.58
CA ASP A 125 -0.42 19.95 -8.36
C ASP A 125 -0.89 18.51 -8.65
N ALA A 126 -0.92 17.67 -7.63
CA ALA A 126 -1.51 16.33 -7.71
C ALA A 126 -2.16 15.91 -6.39
N ILE A 127 -3.36 15.33 -6.46
CA ILE A 127 -4.07 14.78 -5.30
C ILE A 127 -4.24 13.28 -5.47
N THR A 128 -3.63 12.52 -4.56
CA THR A 128 -3.77 11.06 -4.47
C THR A 128 -4.72 10.68 -3.34
N TYR A 129 -5.71 9.86 -3.64
CA TYR A 129 -6.68 9.29 -2.71
C TYR A 129 -6.39 7.80 -2.52
N SER A 130 -6.60 7.30 -1.30
CA SER A 130 -6.46 5.88 -0.97
C SER A 130 -7.69 5.41 -0.19
N LEU A 131 -8.25 4.29 -0.60
CA LEU A 131 -9.34 3.61 0.11
C LEU A 131 -8.85 2.21 0.48
N GLU A 132 -9.04 1.82 1.75
CA GLU A 132 -8.60 0.53 2.28
C GLU A 132 -9.81 -0.19 2.91
N ALA A 133 -9.99 -1.47 2.61
CA ALA A 133 -10.98 -2.32 3.27
C ALA A 133 -10.42 -3.72 3.47
N TYR A 134 -10.35 -4.17 4.73
CA TYR A 134 -9.78 -5.48 5.06
C TYR A 134 -10.67 -6.22 6.05
N TRP A 135 -10.88 -7.50 5.79
CA TRP A 135 -11.59 -8.41 6.66
C TRP A 135 -10.66 -9.55 7.07
N ARG A 136 -10.52 -9.76 8.39
CA ARG A 136 -9.74 -10.87 8.93
C ARG A 136 -10.59 -11.69 9.88
N LYS A 137 -10.77 -12.98 9.57
CA LYS A 137 -11.47 -13.94 10.43
C LYS A 137 -10.60 -15.17 10.65
N GLY A 138 -9.99 -15.27 11.83
CA GLY A 138 -9.05 -16.35 12.16
C GLY A 138 -7.92 -16.43 11.11
N PRO A 139 -7.77 -17.56 10.40
CA PRO A 139 -6.70 -17.77 9.44
C PRO A 139 -6.90 -17.10 8.09
N TYR A 140 -8.06 -16.47 7.86
CA TYR A 140 -8.40 -15.80 6.61
C TYR A 140 -8.16 -14.29 6.71
N LEU A 141 -7.53 -13.72 5.69
CA LEU A 141 -7.43 -12.28 5.48
C LEU A 141 -7.81 -11.97 4.03
N VAL A 142 -8.81 -11.11 3.84
CA VAL A 142 -9.20 -10.55 2.55
C VAL A 142 -9.03 -9.04 2.62
N GLY A 143 -8.49 -8.45 1.58
CA GLY A 143 -8.17 -7.03 1.50
C GLY A 143 -8.52 -6.44 0.15
N PHE A 144 -8.81 -5.16 0.17
CA PHE A 144 -9.01 -4.33 -1.01
C PHE A 144 -8.33 -2.99 -0.73
N GLU A 145 -7.50 -2.53 -1.67
CA GLU A 145 -7.07 -1.13 -1.71
C GLU A 145 -7.31 -0.54 -3.09
N TYR A 146 -7.78 0.70 -3.13
CA TYR A 146 -7.93 1.52 -4.32
C TYR A 146 -7.09 2.78 -4.18
N LEU A 147 -6.38 3.16 -5.23
CA LEU A 147 -5.66 4.42 -5.33
C LEU A 147 -6.10 5.15 -6.59
N GLY A 148 -6.34 6.45 -6.46
CA GLY A 148 -6.61 7.35 -7.57
C GLY A 148 -5.76 8.60 -7.43
N THR A 149 -5.26 9.15 -8.54
CA THR A 149 -4.45 10.37 -8.57
C THR A 149 -4.99 11.29 -9.65
N ASP A 150 -5.49 12.43 -9.21
CA ASP A 150 -5.86 13.57 -10.05
C ASP A 150 -4.62 14.46 -10.22
N VAL A 151 -4.26 14.76 -11.46
CA VAL A 151 -3.06 15.53 -11.80
C VAL A 151 -3.50 16.82 -12.49
N ASP A 152 -3.18 17.97 -11.88
CA ASP A 152 -3.39 19.27 -12.53
C ASP A 152 -2.27 19.50 -13.55
N SER A 153 -2.62 19.34 -14.82
CA SER A 153 -1.69 19.42 -15.94
C SER A 153 -2.43 19.91 -17.18
N SER A 154 -2.47 21.24 -17.34
CA SER A 154 -3.03 21.88 -18.52
C SER A 154 -2.44 21.39 -19.85
N ALA A 155 -1.18 20.94 -19.85
CA ALA A 155 -0.52 20.36 -21.02
C ALA A 155 -1.02 18.95 -21.36
N SER A 156 -1.48 18.20 -20.36
CA SER A 156 -1.87 16.79 -20.51
C SER A 156 -3.38 16.56 -20.51
N GLY A 157 -4.17 17.60 -20.20
CA GLY A 157 -5.63 17.55 -20.12
C GLY A 157 -6.14 17.07 -18.77
N ASP A 158 -5.43 17.39 -17.68
CA ASP A 158 -5.78 17.06 -16.29
C ASP A 158 -6.08 15.56 -16.07
N PRO A 159 -5.11 14.66 -16.32
CA PRO A 159 -5.36 13.23 -16.36
C PRO A 159 -5.65 12.64 -14.96
N PHE A 160 -6.54 11.66 -14.92
CA PHE A 160 -6.83 10.87 -13.73
C PHE A 160 -6.31 9.43 -13.87
N PHE A 161 -5.35 9.06 -13.03
CA PHE A 161 -4.79 7.71 -12.99
C PHE A 161 -5.32 6.92 -11.80
N TYR A 162 -5.58 5.62 -11.98
CA TYR A 162 -6.12 4.82 -10.89
C TYR A 162 -5.70 3.35 -10.94
N GLY A 163 -5.85 2.69 -9.81
CA GLY A 163 -5.74 1.25 -9.75
C GLY A 163 -6.28 0.71 -8.44
N TYR A 164 -6.39 -0.60 -8.37
CA TYR A 164 -6.80 -1.29 -7.16
C TYR A 164 -6.25 -2.69 -7.13
N HIS A 165 -6.28 -3.30 -5.94
CA HIS A 165 -6.08 -4.72 -5.82
C HIS A 165 -7.10 -5.35 -4.89
N ILE A 166 -7.47 -6.59 -5.18
CA ILE A 166 -8.19 -7.49 -4.27
C ILE A 166 -7.22 -8.59 -3.89
N SER A 167 -7.00 -8.74 -2.60
CA SER A 167 -6.01 -9.62 -2.03
C SER A 167 -6.65 -10.60 -1.06
N GLY A 168 -6.20 -11.85 -1.08
CA GLY A 168 -6.66 -12.90 -0.19
C GLY A 168 -5.49 -13.73 0.31
N SER A 169 -5.54 -14.14 1.57
CA SER A 169 -4.60 -15.12 2.12
C SER A 169 -5.28 -16.01 3.13
N TRP A 170 -4.79 -17.25 3.19
CA TRP A 170 -5.29 -18.28 4.08
C TRP A 170 -4.12 -19.07 4.68
N ALA A 171 -3.97 -18.97 6.00
CA ALA A 171 -3.08 -19.83 6.76
C ALA A 171 -3.70 -21.23 6.87
N VAL A 172 -3.25 -22.13 5.98
CA VAL A 172 -3.71 -23.53 5.91
C VAL A 172 -3.51 -24.26 7.24
N THR A 173 -2.55 -23.78 8.02
CA THR A 173 -2.08 -24.37 9.27
C THR A 173 -2.83 -23.84 10.50
N GLY A 174 -3.71 -22.85 10.31
CA GLY A 174 -4.69 -22.37 11.29
C GLY A 174 -4.30 -21.08 12.04
N GLU A 175 -3.10 -20.56 11.81
CA GLU A 175 -2.61 -19.36 12.48
C GLU A 175 -3.33 -18.10 12.00
N MET A 176 -3.41 -17.12 12.88
CA MET A 176 -4.10 -15.86 12.63
C MET A 176 -3.10 -14.71 12.71
N ARG A 177 -3.19 -13.78 11.75
CA ARG A 177 -2.46 -12.50 11.83
C ARG A 177 -2.98 -11.66 12.99
N GLY A 178 -2.04 -11.12 13.77
CA GLY A 178 -2.35 -10.07 14.74
C GLY A 178 -2.78 -8.79 14.02
N TYR A 179 -3.41 -7.88 14.75
CA TYR A 179 -3.71 -6.54 14.27
C TYR A 179 -2.96 -5.52 15.11
N ARG A 180 -2.11 -4.75 14.44
CA ARG A 180 -1.27 -3.73 15.08
C ARG A 180 -2.04 -2.43 15.19
N LYS A 181 -2.77 -2.29 16.29
CA LYS A 181 -3.64 -1.13 16.59
C LYS A 181 -2.93 0.22 16.40
N ARG A 182 -1.69 0.36 16.88
CA ARG A 182 -0.93 1.62 16.82
C ARG A 182 -0.72 2.18 15.40
N SER A 183 -0.64 1.32 14.38
CA SER A 183 -0.37 1.72 12.99
C SER A 183 -1.50 1.37 12.02
N GLY A 184 -2.54 0.68 12.50
CA GLY A 184 -3.67 0.25 11.68
C GLY A 184 -3.22 -0.66 10.52
N ILE A 185 -2.45 -1.70 10.82
CA ILE A 185 -1.98 -2.71 9.86
C ILE A 185 -2.09 -4.12 10.46
N PHE A 186 -1.94 -5.15 9.64
CA PHE A 186 -1.84 -6.54 10.10
C PHE A 186 -0.39 -6.91 10.41
N ASP A 187 -0.21 -7.67 11.48
CA ASP A 187 1.08 -8.28 11.84
C ASP A 187 1.40 -9.47 10.91
N PRO A 188 2.67 -9.89 10.85
CA PRO A 188 3.05 -11.03 10.03
C PRO A 188 2.42 -12.32 10.59
N LEU A 189 2.27 -13.33 9.73
CA LEU A 189 1.57 -14.57 10.07
C LEU A 189 2.41 -15.46 11.00
N PRO A 190 2.02 -15.66 12.28
CA PRO A 190 2.89 -16.25 13.29
C PRO A 190 3.24 -17.71 13.00
N VAL A 191 4.42 -18.14 13.46
CA VAL A 191 4.86 -19.55 13.37
C VAL A 191 4.64 -20.28 14.70
N ALA A 192 3.54 -21.03 14.79
CA ALA A 192 3.16 -21.76 16.00
C ALA A 192 4.10 -22.95 16.27
N LYS A 193 4.39 -23.76 15.24
CA LYS A 193 5.19 -25.00 15.32
C LYS A 193 6.46 -24.89 14.45
N PRO A 194 7.53 -24.22 14.92
CA PRO A 194 8.69 -23.93 14.09
C PRO A 194 9.54 -25.19 13.79
N VAL A 195 10.15 -25.22 12.59
CA VAL A 195 10.91 -26.38 12.09
C VAL A 195 12.14 -26.67 12.94
N ASN A 196 12.81 -25.63 13.46
CA ASN A 196 13.96 -25.77 14.36
C ASN A 196 13.62 -26.33 15.76
N ARG A 197 12.34 -26.59 16.04
CA ARG A 197 11.86 -27.29 17.25
C ARG A 197 11.08 -28.57 16.91
N GLY A 198 11.31 -29.14 15.72
CA GLY A 198 10.65 -30.36 15.26
C GLY A 198 9.21 -30.15 14.76
N GLY A 199 8.79 -28.90 14.59
CA GLY A 199 7.53 -28.56 13.94
C GLY A 199 7.65 -28.55 12.40
N TRP A 200 6.60 -28.09 11.74
CA TRP A 200 6.49 -28.06 10.28
C TRP A 200 6.38 -26.63 9.73
N GLY A 201 6.55 -25.62 10.58
CA GLY A 201 6.33 -24.22 10.24
C GLY A 201 4.85 -23.88 10.11
N THR A 202 4.58 -22.84 9.32
CA THR A 202 3.24 -22.36 8.97
C THR A 202 3.17 -22.28 7.46
N LEU A 203 2.08 -22.79 6.88
CA LEU A 203 1.81 -22.74 5.44
C LEU A 203 0.69 -21.76 5.17
N GLU A 204 0.89 -20.97 4.13
CA GLU A 204 -0.06 -19.96 3.71
C GLU A 204 -0.25 -20.00 2.21
N THR A 205 -1.49 -19.92 1.77
CA THR A 205 -1.83 -19.64 0.38
C THR A 205 -2.19 -18.18 0.22
N ALA A 206 -1.91 -17.62 -0.94
CA ALA A 206 -2.17 -16.21 -1.25
C ALA A 206 -2.66 -16.04 -2.68
N PHE A 207 -3.54 -15.08 -2.86
CA PHE A 207 -4.06 -14.65 -4.15
C PHE A 207 -4.11 -13.12 -4.19
N ARG A 208 -3.77 -12.52 -5.32
CA ARG A 208 -4.04 -11.10 -5.58
C ARG A 208 -4.46 -10.92 -7.03
N TYR A 209 -5.49 -10.12 -7.24
CA TYR A 209 -5.80 -9.50 -8.52
C TYR A 209 -5.49 -8.01 -8.40
N SER A 210 -4.74 -7.47 -9.34
CA SER A 210 -4.41 -6.04 -9.39
C SER A 210 -4.77 -5.48 -10.76
N ARG A 211 -5.35 -4.29 -10.78
CA ARG A 211 -5.58 -3.48 -11.98
C ARG A 211 -4.95 -2.11 -11.82
N LEU A 212 -4.31 -1.62 -12.87
CA LEU A 212 -3.74 -0.28 -12.95
C LEU A 212 -4.02 0.31 -14.32
N ASP A 213 -4.46 1.56 -14.34
CA ASP A 213 -4.73 2.35 -15.53
C ASP A 213 -4.01 3.69 -15.40
N LEU A 214 -3.06 3.92 -16.31
CA LEU A 214 -2.27 5.13 -16.42
C LEU A 214 -2.57 5.90 -17.73
N THR A 215 -3.74 5.65 -18.34
CA THR A 215 -4.14 6.24 -19.62
C THR A 215 -5.33 7.17 -19.44
N ASP A 216 -5.11 8.47 -19.59
CA ASP A 216 -6.18 9.47 -19.58
C ASP A 216 -5.74 10.78 -20.23
N GLY A 217 -6.70 11.57 -20.73
CA GLY A 217 -6.43 12.81 -21.44
C GLY A 217 -5.56 12.59 -22.68
N THR A 218 -4.37 13.17 -22.68
CA THR A 218 -3.36 12.97 -23.73
C THR A 218 -2.24 11.99 -23.34
N VAL A 219 -2.30 11.44 -22.12
CA VAL A 219 -1.30 10.50 -21.61
C VAL A 219 -1.69 9.08 -21.98
N ASP A 220 -0.80 8.39 -22.70
CA ASP A 220 -0.91 6.96 -23.02
C ASP A 220 0.10 6.17 -22.19
N GLY A 221 -0.21 6.01 -20.90
CA GLY A 221 0.66 5.32 -19.94
C GLY A 221 0.48 3.80 -19.90
N GLY A 222 -0.60 3.30 -20.50
CA GLY A 222 -0.95 1.89 -20.57
C GLY A 222 -1.83 1.40 -19.41
N GLU A 223 -2.42 0.22 -19.63
CA GLU A 223 -3.25 -0.51 -18.67
C GLU A 223 -2.60 -1.86 -18.34
N MET A 224 -2.77 -2.33 -17.10
CA MET A 224 -2.22 -3.60 -16.65
C MET A 224 -3.13 -4.31 -15.66
N ASP A 225 -3.46 -5.57 -15.97
CA ASP A 225 -4.14 -6.50 -15.07
C ASP A 225 -3.19 -7.65 -14.70
N ILE A 226 -3.16 -8.02 -13.42
CA ILE A 226 -2.23 -9.04 -12.88
C ILE A 226 -3.01 -10.01 -12.00
N TYR A 227 -2.76 -11.30 -12.21
CA TYR A 227 -3.20 -12.38 -11.34
C TYR A 227 -2.00 -13.05 -10.69
N SER A 228 -1.98 -13.04 -9.36
CA SER A 228 -0.90 -13.60 -8.55
C SER A 228 -1.44 -14.72 -7.66
N LEU A 229 -0.78 -15.87 -7.69
CA LEU A 229 -1.04 -17.01 -6.82
C LEU A 229 0.26 -17.41 -6.12
N GLY A 230 0.18 -17.65 -4.81
CA GLY A 230 1.36 -17.93 -3.99
C GLY A 230 1.11 -19.03 -2.96
N LEU A 231 2.19 -19.75 -2.64
CA LEU A 231 2.29 -20.65 -1.49
C LEU A 231 3.53 -20.25 -0.70
N ASN A 232 3.34 -19.88 0.57
CA ASN A 232 4.40 -19.46 1.48
C ASN A 232 4.60 -20.51 2.57
N TRP A 233 5.86 -20.80 2.87
CA TRP A 233 6.24 -21.69 3.97
C TRP A 233 7.13 -20.95 4.97
N TRP A 234 6.53 -20.59 6.10
CA TRP A 234 7.17 -19.86 7.18
C TRP A 234 7.83 -20.86 8.15
N LEU A 235 9.15 -21.02 8.04
CA LEU A 235 9.89 -22.09 8.72
C LEU A 235 10.05 -21.85 10.23
N THR A 236 10.41 -20.63 10.60
CA THR A 236 10.78 -20.26 11.97
C THR A 236 10.18 -18.92 12.34
N ARG A 237 10.08 -18.67 13.65
CA ARG A 237 9.69 -17.35 14.16
C ARG A 237 10.71 -16.31 13.72
N TRP A 238 10.25 -15.10 13.45
CA TRP A 238 11.13 -13.95 13.26
C TRP A 238 11.84 -13.66 14.59
N ALA A 239 13.14 -13.36 14.51
CA ALA A 239 13.96 -12.98 15.65
C ALA A 239 13.67 -11.55 16.09
#